data_AF-A0A4W5Q4A8-F1
#
_entry.id   AF-A0A4W5Q4A8-F1
#
_cell.length_a   1.000
_cell.length_b   1.000
_cell.length_c   1.000
_cell.angle_alpha   90.00
_cell.angle_beta   90.00
_cell.angle_gamma   90.00
#
_symmetry.space_group_name_H-M   'P 1'
#
loop_
_entity.id
_entity.type
_entity.pdbx_description
1 polymer ?
#
loop_
_entity_poly.entity_id
_entity_poly.type
_entity_poly.pdbx_seq_one_letter_code
_entity_poly.pdbx_strand_id
1 'polypeptide(L)'
;MEFSLVFACQMNVCPPLPQLELTKPLNTKDSYQENYFVHYQCVDGYVRMAGTSSRIICKQIDQVLQWKGPTLKCIRGNTEKSSATAIYVGVGGVVVTVLLVAAFGVLMFGRRKWMQRLDLSPTPDEVVQINVVT
;
A
#
# COMPACT_ATOMS: atom_id res chain seq x y z
N MET A 1 -48.52 12.75 -44.21
CA MET A 1 -47.77 11.96 -43.23
C MET A 1 -46.35 11.81 -43.77
N GLU A 2 -45.56 12.88 -43.68
CA GLU A 2 -44.17 12.86 -44.14
C GLU A 2 -43.30 12.27 -43.02
N PHE A 3 -42.97 11.00 -43.16
CA PHE A 3 -41.88 10.38 -42.42
C PHE A 3 -40.57 10.89 -43.03
N SER A 4 -40.14 12.07 -42.61
CA SER A 4 -38.78 12.53 -42.84
C SER A 4 -37.84 11.61 -42.07
N LEU A 5 -37.36 10.58 -42.75
CA LEU A 5 -36.16 9.83 -42.39
C LEU A 5 -35.00 10.83 -42.43
N VAL A 6 -34.83 11.55 -41.33
CA VAL A 6 -33.62 12.29 -41.03
C VAL A 6 -32.51 11.24 -41.02
N PHE A 7 -31.68 11.26 -42.06
CA PHE A 7 -30.43 10.53 -42.14
C PHE A 7 -29.60 10.93 -40.91
N ALA A 8 -29.74 10.18 -39.83
CA ALA A 8 -28.83 10.28 -38.71
C ALA A 8 -27.49 9.78 -39.23
N CYS A 9 -26.50 10.67 -39.36
CA CYS A 9 -25.10 10.25 -39.36
C CYS A 9 -24.89 9.55 -38.02
N GLN A 10 -25.09 8.23 -38.00
CA GLN A 10 -24.92 7.41 -36.81
C GLN A 10 -23.43 7.28 -36.56
N MET A 11 -22.85 8.33 -35.97
CA MET A 11 -21.52 8.33 -35.40
C MET A 11 -21.56 7.33 -34.24
N ASN A 12 -21.32 6.06 -34.54
CA ASN A 12 -21.13 4.99 -33.54
C ASN A 12 -19.76 5.12 -32.83
N VAL A 13 -19.04 6.21 -33.10
CA VAL A 13 -17.68 6.46 -32.67
C VAL A 13 -17.67 7.74 -31.85
N CYS A 14 -16.96 7.69 -30.73
CA CYS A 14 -16.80 8.83 -29.84
C CYS A 14 -15.90 9.89 -30.51
N PRO A 15 -16.14 11.18 -30.20
CA PRO A 15 -15.27 12.23 -30.71
C PRO A 15 -13.82 12.02 -30.26
N PRO A 16 -12.85 12.69 -30.92
CA PRO A 16 -11.46 12.69 -30.47
C PRO A 16 -11.33 13.04 -28.99
N LEU A 17 -10.29 12.50 -28.35
CA LEU A 17 -10.06 12.71 -26.92
C LEU A 17 -9.93 14.20 -26.58
N PRO A 18 -10.59 14.69 -25.52
CA PRO A 18 -10.45 16.07 -25.08
C PRO A 18 -9.01 16.32 -24.62
N GLN A 19 -8.42 17.44 -25.03
CA GLN A 19 -7.11 17.83 -24.54
C GLN A 19 -7.24 18.37 -23.11
N LEU A 20 -6.51 17.76 -22.17
CA LEU A 20 -6.47 18.19 -20.78
C LEU A 20 -5.06 18.71 -20.43
N GLU A 21 -5.00 19.87 -19.80
CA GLU A 21 -3.74 20.48 -19.36
C GLU A 21 -2.96 19.55 -18.43
N LEU A 22 -1.64 19.49 -18.62
CA LEU A 22 -0.71 18.70 -17.80
C LEU A 22 -1.03 17.19 -17.78
N THR A 23 -1.74 16.69 -18.80
CA THR A 23 -2.03 15.26 -18.94
C THR A 23 -1.67 14.71 -20.30
N LYS A 24 -1.47 13.39 -20.36
CA LYS A 24 -1.29 12.59 -21.57
C LYS A 24 -2.27 11.42 -21.53
N PRO A 25 -3.05 11.17 -22.59
CA PRO A 25 -3.90 9.98 -22.64
C PRO A 25 -3.05 8.71 -22.77
N LEU A 26 -3.41 7.68 -22.01
CA LEU A 26 -2.84 6.34 -22.09
C LEU A 26 -3.74 5.45 -22.94
N ASN A 27 -3.13 4.61 -23.78
CA ASN A 27 -3.83 3.69 -24.69
C ASN A 27 -4.69 4.42 -25.74
N THR A 28 -4.08 5.35 -26.46
CA THR A 28 -4.72 5.99 -27.61
C THR A 28 -5.00 4.99 -28.73
N LYS A 29 -6.17 5.09 -29.35
CA LYS A 29 -6.60 4.30 -30.51
C LYS A 29 -7.17 5.26 -31.56
N ASP A 30 -7.19 4.81 -32.81
CA ASP A 30 -7.72 5.60 -33.92
C ASP A 30 -9.25 5.75 -33.87
N SER A 31 -9.94 4.84 -33.18
CA SER A 31 -11.39 4.85 -33.02
C SER A 31 -11.81 4.32 -31.65
N TYR A 32 -12.82 4.97 -31.06
CA TYR A 32 -13.38 4.65 -29.76
C TYR A 32 -14.87 4.33 -29.89
N GLN A 33 -15.25 3.13 -29.47
CA GLN A 33 -16.65 2.71 -29.46
C GLN A 33 -17.34 3.12 -28.14
N GLU A 34 -18.66 2.98 -28.10
CA GLU A 34 -19.43 3.13 -26.87
C GLU A 34 -18.90 2.25 -25.74
N ASN A 35 -18.92 2.76 -24.50
CA ASN A 35 -18.42 2.11 -23.29
C ASN A 35 -16.90 1.88 -23.25
N TYR A 36 -16.16 2.37 -24.25
CA TYR A 36 -14.70 2.37 -24.20
C TYR A 36 -14.19 3.34 -23.13
N PHE A 37 -13.12 2.95 -22.43
CA PHE A 37 -12.50 3.78 -21.40
C PHE A 37 -11.04 4.05 -21.70
N VAL A 38 -10.60 5.26 -21.38
CA VAL A 38 -9.23 5.73 -21.53
C VAL A 38 -8.76 6.25 -20.18
N HIS A 39 -7.49 6.02 -19.86
CA HIS A 39 -6.86 6.54 -18.66
C HIS A 39 -5.98 7.72 -19.03
N TYR A 40 -6.03 8.80 -18.27
CA TYR A 40 -5.06 9.89 -18.37
C TYR A 40 -3.93 9.71 -17.36
N GLN A 41 -2.74 10.12 -17.74
CA GLN A 41 -1.59 10.23 -16.85
C GLN A 41 -1.15 11.68 -16.81
N CYS A 42 -0.70 12.16 -15.64
CA CYS A 42 -0.08 13.47 -15.55
C CYS A 42 1.27 13.48 -16.27
N VAL A 43 1.67 14.63 -16.81
CA VAL A 43 3.00 14.82 -17.39
C VAL A 43 4.09 14.64 -16.33
N ASP A 44 5.31 14.39 -16.80
CA ASP A 44 6.48 14.17 -15.94
C ASP A 44 6.68 15.32 -14.94
N GLY A 45 6.94 14.99 -13.67
CA GLY A 45 7.04 15.96 -12.57
C GLY A 45 5.70 16.33 -11.91
N TYR A 46 4.57 15.82 -12.41
CA TYR A 46 3.26 15.99 -11.82
C TYR A 46 2.68 14.66 -11.37
N VAL A 47 2.02 14.67 -10.22
CA VAL A 47 1.33 13.51 -9.67
C VAL A 47 -0.18 13.77 -9.63
N ARG A 48 -0.95 12.70 -9.77
CA ARG A 48 -2.40 12.77 -9.63
C ARG A 48 -2.75 13.05 -8.17
N MET A 49 -3.63 14.02 -7.92
CA MET A 49 -4.19 14.28 -6.60
C MET A 49 -4.97 13.05 -6.08
N ALA A 50 -4.80 12.70 -4.80
CA ALA A 50 -5.55 11.61 -4.18
C ALA A 50 -7.06 11.92 -4.20
N GLY A 51 -7.90 10.89 -4.32
CA GLY A 51 -9.36 11.04 -4.37
C GLY A 51 -9.95 11.39 -5.75
N THR A 52 -9.12 11.65 -6.77
CA THR A 52 -9.62 11.88 -8.14
C THR A 52 -9.50 10.63 -9.04
N SER A 53 -10.26 10.55 -10.13
CA SER A 53 -10.17 9.45 -11.10
C SER A 53 -9.56 9.92 -12.43
N SER A 54 -8.62 9.15 -12.97
CA SER A 54 -8.03 9.42 -14.29
C SER A 54 -8.76 8.77 -15.45
N ARG A 55 -9.85 8.04 -15.16
CA ARG A 55 -10.61 7.28 -16.15
C ARG A 55 -11.66 8.20 -16.78
N ILE A 56 -11.67 8.25 -18.10
CA ILE A 56 -12.79 8.74 -18.89
C ILE A 56 -13.49 7.56 -19.55
N ILE A 57 -14.80 7.67 -19.73
CA ILE A 57 -15.60 6.66 -20.41
C ILE A 57 -16.45 7.33 -21.46
N CYS A 58 -16.51 6.73 -22.65
CA CYS A 58 -17.44 7.18 -23.66
C CYS A 58 -18.83 6.60 -23.38
N LYS A 59 -19.81 7.49 -23.26
CA LYS A 59 -21.21 7.16 -22.99
C LYS A 59 -22.12 7.87 -23.98
N GLN A 60 -23.19 7.22 -24.38
CA GLN A 60 -24.25 7.87 -25.13
C GLN A 60 -25.11 8.73 -24.18
N ILE A 61 -25.24 10.02 -24.48
CA ILE A 61 -26.03 11.00 -23.76
C ILE A 61 -26.91 11.69 -24.80
N ASP A 62 -28.23 11.64 -24.63
CA ASP A 62 -29.19 12.27 -25.56
C ASP A 62 -28.93 11.93 -27.03
N GLN A 63 -28.74 10.63 -27.31
CA GLN A 63 -28.45 10.06 -28.63
C GLN A 63 -27.06 10.40 -29.21
N VAL A 64 -26.22 11.18 -28.51
CA VAL A 64 -24.86 11.56 -28.92
C VAL A 64 -23.81 10.88 -28.03
N LEU A 65 -22.76 10.31 -28.62
CA LEU A 65 -21.62 9.77 -27.86
C LEU A 65 -20.73 10.91 -27.33
N GLN A 66 -20.57 10.97 -26.01
CA GLN A 66 -19.77 11.98 -25.32
C GLN A 66 -18.83 11.33 -24.29
N TRP A 67 -17.70 11.99 -24.06
CA TRP A 67 -16.77 11.60 -22.99
C TRP A 67 -17.30 12.07 -21.63
N LYS A 68 -17.47 11.14 -20.70
CA LYS A 68 -17.73 11.40 -19.29
C LYS A 68 -16.42 11.35 -18.50
N GLY A 69 -16.19 12.40 -17.70
CA GLY A 69 -14.95 12.60 -16.94
C GLY A 69 -13.86 13.34 -17.76
N PRO A 70 -12.66 13.59 -17.21
CA PRO A 70 -12.13 13.09 -15.93
C PRO A 70 -12.16 14.15 -14.83
N THR A 71 -12.23 13.71 -13.57
CA THR A 71 -12.15 14.61 -12.40
C THR A 71 -10.71 14.73 -11.88
N LEU A 72 -9.72 14.28 -12.66
CA LEU A 72 -8.33 14.27 -12.23
C LEU A 72 -7.77 15.69 -12.15
N LYS A 73 -6.99 15.95 -11.10
CA LYS A 73 -6.19 17.16 -10.95
C LYS A 73 -4.73 16.76 -10.80
N CYS A 74 -3.87 17.32 -11.65
CA CYS A 74 -2.42 17.12 -11.57
C CYS A 74 -1.82 18.19 -10.66
N ILE A 75 -1.05 17.76 -9.65
CA ILE A 75 -0.32 18.63 -8.73
C ILE A 75 1.17 18.40 -8.90
N ARG A 76 1.99 19.43 -8.65
CA ARG A 76 3.45 19.28 -8.61
C ARG A 76 3.78 18.16 -7.63
N GLY A 77 4.50 17.14 -8.10
CA GLY A 77 4.99 16.10 -7.21
C GLY A 77 6.04 16.72 -6.31
N ASN A 78 5.64 17.15 -5.11
CA ASN A 78 6.64 17.41 -4.09
C ASN A 78 7.16 16.03 -3.71
N THR A 79 8.32 15.66 -4.27
CA THR A 79 9.06 14.47 -3.85
C THR A 79 9.63 14.73 -2.47
N GLU A 80 8.75 15.02 -1.50
CA GLU A 80 9.06 14.87 -0.10
C GLU A 80 9.08 13.36 0.11
N LYS A 81 10.25 12.79 -0.18
CA LYS A 81 10.61 11.41 0.11
C LYS A 81 10.48 11.28 1.62
N SER A 82 9.27 11.03 2.11
CA SER A 82 9.02 10.62 3.48
C SER A 82 9.62 9.22 3.62
N SER A 83 10.95 9.21 3.73
CA SER A 83 11.78 8.04 3.99
C SER A 83 11.68 7.72 5.46
N ALA A 84 10.46 7.46 5.94
CA ALA A 84 10.21 6.90 7.26
C ALA A 84 10.52 5.39 7.30
N THR A 85 11.46 4.92 6.48
CA THR A 85 11.78 3.49 6.32
C THR A 85 13.26 3.25 5.98
N ALA A 86 14.15 4.13 6.44
CA ALA A 86 15.61 3.94 6.28
C ALA A 86 16.36 3.77 7.61
N ILE A 87 15.66 3.75 8.75
CA ILE A 87 16.31 3.65 10.07
C ILE A 87 16.58 2.19 10.47
N TYR A 88 15.86 1.22 9.90
CA TYR A 88 15.91 -0.18 10.36
C TYR A 88 17.06 -1.02 9.78
N VAL A 89 17.73 -0.55 8.72
CA VAL A 89 18.70 -1.38 7.96
C VAL A 89 20.16 -1.19 8.43
N GLY A 90 20.45 -0.11 9.16
CA GLY A 90 21.83 0.19 9.60
C GLY A 90 22.12 -0.23 11.04
N VAL A 91 21.76 0.65 11.99
CA VAL A 91 22.19 0.54 13.40
C VAL A 91 21.09 0.00 14.31
N GLY A 92 19.82 0.30 14.00
CA GLY A 92 18.67 -0.12 14.81
C GLY A 92 18.46 -1.64 14.84
N GLY A 93 18.70 -2.33 13.72
CA GLY A 93 18.57 -3.79 13.63
C GLY A 93 19.52 -4.54 14.56
N VAL A 94 20.78 -4.11 14.65
CA VAL A 94 21.79 -4.73 15.54
C VAL A 94 21.43 -4.50 17.01
N VAL A 95 20.98 -3.30 17.35
CA VAL A 95 20.57 -2.99 18.72
C VAL A 95 19.35 -3.82 19.12
N VAL A 96 18.35 -3.96 18.25
CA VAL A 96 17.16 -4.78 18.54
C VAL A 96 17.52 -6.26 18.65
N THR A 97 18.36 -6.80 17.77
CA THR A 97 18.77 -8.21 17.86
C THR A 97 19.59 -8.48 19.12
N VAL A 98 20.52 -7.59 19.47
CA VAL A 98 21.30 -7.70 20.72
C VAL A 98 20.40 -7.63 21.96
N LEU A 99 19.43 -6.71 21.99
CA LEU A 99 18.48 -6.59 23.10
C LEU A 99 17.59 -7.83 23.24
N LEU A 100 17.11 -8.39 22.12
CA LEU A 100 16.31 -9.62 22.13
C LEU A 100 17.14 -10.80 22.64
N VAL A 101 18.35 -11.02 22.11
CA VAL A 101 19.23 -12.12 22.53
C VAL A 101 19.57 -12.01 24.03
N ALA A 102 19.86 -10.80 24.52
CA ALA A 102 20.12 -10.58 25.94
C ALA A 102 18.89 -10.89 26.81
N ALA A 103 17.70 -10.42 26.42
CA ALA A 103 16.46 -10.68 27.16
C ALA A 103 16.13 -12.17 27.19
N PHE A 104 16.20 -12.87 26.05
CA PHE A 104 15.99 -14.31 25.98
C PHE A 104 17.06 -15.08 26.79
N GLY A 105 18.31 -14.67 26.75
CA GLY A 105 19.39 -15.26 27.55
C GLY A 105 19.13 -15.14 29.05
N VAL A 106 18.76 -13.95 29.54
CA VAL A 106 18.42 -13.71 30.95
C VAL A 106 17.18 -14.48 31.37
N LEU A 107 16.13 -14.54 30.54
CA LEU A 107 14.91 -15.32 30.81
C LEU A 107 15.20 -16.82 30.91
N MET A 108 16.03 -17.36 30.01
CA MET A 108 16.38 -18.78 29.99
C MET A 108 17.35 -19.15 31.13
N PHE A 109 18.32 -18.30 31.43
CA PHE A 109 19.31 -18.53 32.48
C PHE A 109 18.72 -18.33 33.89
N GLY A 110 17.83 -17.34 34.05
CA GLY A 110 17.07 -17.13 35.29
C GLY A 110 16.17 -18.32 35.62
N ARG A 111 15.52 -18.92 34.61
CA ARG A 111 14.71 -20.14 34.77
C ARG A 111 15.55 -21.35 35.20
N ARG A 112 16.77 -21.52 34.66
CA ARG A 112 17.70 -22.58 35.09
C ARG A 112 18.18 -22.41 36.53
N LYS A 113 18.54 -21.18 36.93
CA LYS A 113 19.00 -20.89 38.30
C LYS A 113 17.89 -21.08 39.34
N TRP A 114 16.62 -20.90 38.96
CA TRP A 114 15.48 -21.13 39.85
C TRP A 114 15.21 -22.63 40.08
N MET A 115 15.38 -23.47 39.05
CA MET A 115 15.20 -24.93 39.18
C MET A 115 16.20 -25.57 40.16
N GLN A 116 17.46 -25.10 40.21
CA GLN A 116 18.46 -25.64 41.14
C GLN A 116 18.23 -25.30 42.62
N ARG A 117 17.36 -24.34 42.95
CA ARG A 117 17.06 -23.99 44.36
C ARG A 117 16.04 -24.94 44.99
N LEU A 118 15.23 -25.64 44.20
CA LEU A 118 14.18 -26.54 44.69
C LEU A 118 14.69 -27.93 45.10
N ASP A 119 15.91 -28.32 44.67
CA ASP A 119 16.53 -29.61 45.05
C ASP A 119 17.26 -29.57 46.41
N LEU A 120 17.47 -28.40 47.02
CA LEU A 120 18.10 -28.31 48.35
C LEU A 120 17.05 -28.33 49.48
N SER A 121 16.11 -29.27 49.40
CA SER A 121 15.33 -29.69 50.57
C SER A 121 16.07 -30.88 51.18
N PRO A 122 16.79 -30.73 52.31
CA PRO A 122 17.62 -31.80 52.86
C PRO A 122 16.75 -33.02 53.15
N THR A 123 17.17 -34.17 52.63
CA THR A 123 16.61 -35.47 53.00
C THR A 123 16.94 -35.73 54.48
N PRO A 124 16.03 -36.36 55.25
CA PRO A 124 16.12 -36.46 56.71
C PRO A 124 17.29 -37.29 57.26
N ASP A 125 18.11 -37.88 56.39
CA ASP A 125 19.28 -38.67 56.76
C ASP A 125 20.54 -37.84 57.08
N GLU A 126 20.60 -36.55 56.68
CA GLU A 126 21.77 -35.68 56.95
C GLU A 126 21.69 -34.90 58.28
N VAL A 127 20.64 -35.08 59.08
CA VAL A 127 20.48 -34.39 60.40
C VAL A 127 21.09 -35.19 61.57
N VAL A 128 21.44 -36.47 61.37
CA VAL A 128 22.04 -37.29 62.44
C VAL A 128 23.55 -37.01 62.62
N GLN A 129 24.22 -36.52 61.57
CA GLN A 129 25.68 -36.30 61.57
C GLN A 129 26.12 -35.04 62.34
N ILE A 130 25.23 -34.06 62.54
CA ILE A 130 25.56 -32.80 63.23
C ILE A 130 25.48 -32.89 64.76
N ASN A 131 24.96 -34.00 65.32
CA ASN A 131 24.77 -34.15 66.77
C ASN A 131 25.74 -35.16 67.42
N VAL A 132 26.74 -35.69 66.68
CA VAL A 132 27.70 -36.70 67.19
C VAL A 132 29.14 -36.17 67.27
N VAL A 133 29.46 -35.03 66.65
CA VAL A 133 30.76 -34.38 66.87
C VAL A 133 30.58 -33.27 67.88
N THR A 134 30.99 -33.61 69.09
CA THR A 134 31.09 -32.83 70.33
C THR A 134 31.76 -31.47 70.14
#